data_AF-A0A951XCU7-F1
#
_entry.id   AF-A0A951XCU7-F1
#
_cell.length_a   1.000
_cell.length_b   1.000
_cell.length_c   1.000
_cell.angle_alpha   90.00
_cell.angle_beta   90.00
_cell.angle_gamma   90.00
#
_symmetry.space_group_name_H-M   'P 1'
#
loop_
_entity.id
_entity.type
_entity.pdbx_description
1 polymer ?
#
loop_
_entity_poly.entity_id
_entity_poly.type
_entity_poly.pdbx_seq_one_letter_code
_entity_poly.pdbx_strand_id
1 'polypeptide(L)'
;NLLLAAMMKQQGIEAYPVLLSTRDHGYTNELYPLINRFNYVVCAVKIEGIYYYLDATSPLIGFNYLPGYCYNGHARIIMPETSNATYFGADSLKEKS
;
A
#
# COMPACT_ATOMS: atom_id res chain seq x y z
N ASN A 1 8.30 2.43 6.20
CA ASN A 1 7.33 2.83 5.15
C ASN A 1 7.08 4.34 5.09
N LEU A 2 6.72 5.03 6.18
CA LEU A 2 6.58 6.49 6.14
C LEU A 2 7.88 7.22 5.78
N LEU A 3 9.01 6.77 6.33
CA LEU A 3 10.33 7.29 5.96
C LEU A 3 10.63 7.10 4.45
N LEU A 4 10.30 5.94 3.89
CA LEU A 4 10.43 5.66 2.45
C LEU A 4 9.62 6.68 1.64
N ALA A 5 8.34 6.91 1.98
CA ALA A 5 7.50 7.89 1.30
C ALA A 5 8.08 9.31 1.40
N ALA A 6 8.60 9.71 2.56
CA ALA A 6 9.24 11.01 2.75
C ALA A 6 10.51 11.16 1.89
N MET A 7 11.36 10.14 1.83
CA MET A 7 12.57 10.14 0.99
C MET A 7 12.24 10.24 -0.50
N MET A 8 11.22 9.51 -0.97
CA MET A 8 10.76 9.59 -2.36
C MET A 8 10.28 11.01 -2.69
N LYS A 9 9.44 11.59 -1.81
CA LYS A 9 9.00 12.99 -1.95
C LYS A 9 10.16 13.98 -1.99
N GLN A 10 11.17 13.78 -1.16
CA GLN A 10 12.37 14.64 -1.13
C GLN A 10 13.15 14.59 -2.45
N GLN A 11 13.10 13.46 -3.17
CA GLN A 11 13.71 13.29 -4.50
C GLN A 11 12.79 13.72 -5.65
N GLY A 12 11.66 14.37 -5.36
CA GLY A 12 10.68 14.79 -6.38
C GLY A 12 9.83 13.66 -6.94
N ILE A 13 9.86 12.47 -6.32
CA ILE A 13 9.01 11.34 -6.70
C ILE A 13 7.69 11.43 -5.94
N GLU A 14 6.59 11.38 -6.67
CA GLU A 14 5.24 11.39 -6.10
C GLU A 14 5.01 10.11 -5.28
N ALA A 15 4.85 10.22 -3.97
CA ALA A 15 4.70 9.07 -3.08
C ALA A 15 3.69 9.32 -1.95
N TYR A 16 2.97 8.29 -1.54
CA TYR A 16 1.87 8.38 -0.57
C TYR A 16 1.84 7.16 0.35
N PRO A 17 1.54 7.32 1.64
CA PRO A 17 1.25 6.18 2.49
C PRO A 17 -0.07 5.52 2.10
N VAL A 18 -0.13 4.19 2.21
CA VAL A 18 -1.32 3.39 1.96
C VAL A 18 -1.65 2.59 3.21
N LEU A 19 -2.84 2.81 3.76
CA LEU A 19 -3.36 2.09 4.93
C LEU A 19 -4.04 0.80 4.48
N LEU A 20 -3.70 -0.32 5.11
CA LEU A 20 -4.34 -1.62 4.86
C LEU A 20 -4.50 -2.44 6.15
N SER A 21 -5.29 -3.50 6.08
CA SER A 21 -5.37 -4.53 7.11
C SER A 21 -4.62 -5.77 6.65
N THR A 22 -3.76 -6.33 7.49
CA THR A 22 -3.13 -7.62 7.20
C THR A 22 -4.17 -8.74 7.27
N ARG A 23 -3.94 -9.86 6.56
CA ARG A 23 -4.83 -11.03 6.56
C ARG A 23 -5.24 -11.47 7.96
N ASP A 24 -4.28 -11.54 8.89
CA ASP A 24 -4.52 -11.97 10.27
C ASP A 24 -5.34 -10.97 11.11
N HIS A 25 -5.47 -9.72 10.67
CA HIS A 25 -6.26 -8.67 11.33
C HIS A 25 -7.70 -8.56 10.80
N GLY A 26 -8.03 -9.36 9.78
CA GLY A 26 -9.35 -9.40 9.15
C GLY A 26 -9.54 -8.34 8.06
N TYR A 27 -10.73 -8.31 7.46
CA TYR A 27 -11.01 -7.46 6.31
C TYR A 27 -11.37 -6.02 6.69
N THR A 28 -11.00 -5.08 5.82
CA THR A 28 -11.53 -3.71 5.86
C THR A 28 -12.70 -3.58 4.89
N ASN A 29 -13.70 -2.79 5.26
CA ASN A 29 -14.86 -2.52 4.40
C ASN A 29 -14.77 -1.07 3.90
N GLU A 30 -14.97 -0.88 2.59
CA GLU A 30 -14.94 0.44 1.96
C GLU A 30 -16.03 1.39 2.48
N LEU A 31 -17.23 0.85 2.75
CA LEU A 31 -18.42 1.59 3.19
C LEU A 31 -18.35 2.00 4.66
N TYR A 32 -17.57 1.29 5.48
CA TYR A 32 -17.41 1.54 6.91
C TYR A 32 -15.93 1.71 7.25
N PRO A 33 -15.34 2.90 6.97
CA PRO A 33 -13.93 3.17 7.19
C PRO A 33 -13.63 3.36 8.68
N LEU A 34 -13.56 2.26 9.41
CA LEU A 34 -13.15 2.25 10.81
C LEU A 34 -11.63 2.32 10.87
N ILE A 35 -11.08 3.37 11.47
CA ILE A 35 -9.62 3.56 11.54
C ILE A 35 -8.91 2.40 12.24
N ASN A 36 -9.57 1.79 13.24
CA ASN A 36 -9.06 0.62 13.97
C ASN A 36 -9.05 -0.67 13.14
N ARG A 37 -9.55 -0.66 11.90
CA ARG A 37 -9.45 -1.79 10.97
C ARG A 37 -8.19 -1.75 10.13
N PHE A 38 -7.43 -0.66 10.14
CA PHE A 38 -6.11 -0.60 9.50
C PHE A 38 -5.03 -0.85 10.55
N ASN A 39 -4.13 -1.79 10.28
CA ASN A 39 -3.02 -2.13 11.17
C ASN A 39 -1.65 -2.09 10.49
N TYR A 40 -1.59 -1.70 9.22
CA TYR A 40 -0.36 -1.71 8.44
C TYR A 40 -0.32 -0.58 7.41
N VAL A 41 0.90 -0.14 7.08
CA VAL A 41 1.15 0.95 6.14
C VAL A 41 2.18 0.53 5.11
N VAL A 42 1.88 0.68 3.82
CA VAL A 42 2.84 0.53 2.71
C VAL A 42 3.03 1.88 1.99
N CYS A 43 3.92 1.95 1.01
CA CYS A 43 4.19 3.16 0.23
C CYS A 43 3.73 2.98 -1.21
N ALA A 44 2.79 3.82 -1.67
CA ALA A 44 2.50 3.97 -3.09
C ALA A 44 3.46 5.01 -3.68
N VAL A 45 4.06 4.71 -4.82
CA VAL A 45 4.92 5.60 -5.60
C VAL A 45 4.33 5.72 -6.99
N LYS A 46 4.16 6.94 -7.49
CA LYS A 46 3.55 7.21 -8.80
C LYS A 46 4.62 7.65 -9.79
N ILE A 47 4.86 6.82 -10.80
CA ILE A 47 5.85 7.04 -11.86
C ILE A 47 5.10 6.95 -13.19
N GLU A 48 5.20 7.98 -14.03
CA GLU A 48 4.53 8.03 -15.34
C GLU A 48 3.01 7.74 -15.27
N GLY A 49 2.35 8.18 -14.19
CA GLY A 49 0.92 7.96 -13.97
C GLY A 49 0.54 6.58 -13.42
N ILE A 50 1.51 5.67 -13.26
CA ILE A 50 1.29 4.31 -12.75
C ILE A 50 1.69 4.25 -11.26
N TYR A 51 0.83 3.62 -10.44
CA TYR A 51 1.14 3.34 -9.04
C TYR A 51 1.95 2.05 -8.88
N TYR A 52 3.04 2.15 -8.13
CA TYR A 52 3.87 1.06 -7.67
C TYR A 52 3.82 0.99 -6.15
N TYR A 53 3.72 -0.22 -5.58
CA TYR A 53 3.58 -0.41 -4.13
C TYR A 53 4.83 -1.02 -3.53
N LEU A 54 5.40 -0.35 -2.54
CA LEU A 54 6.66 -0.69 -1.90
C LEU A 54 6.48 -0.90 -0.40
N ASP A 55 7.21 -1.87 0.14
CA ASP A 55 7.32 -2.11 1.57
C ASP A 55 8.79 -2.24 1.98
N ALA A 56 9.27 -1.29 2.77
CA ALA A 56 10.64 -1.24 3.27
C ALA A 56 10.87 -2.04 4.56
N THR A 57 9.85 -2.76 5.06
CA THR A 57 10.00 -3.60 6.26
C THR A 57 10.68 -4.94 5.97
N SER A 58 10.66 -5.38 4.70
CA SER A 58 11.27 -6.63 4.28
C SER A 58 12.29 -6.37 3.15
N PRO A 59 13.60 -6.52 3.42
CA PRO A 59 14.65 -6.06 2.51
C PRO A 59 14.81 -6.91 1.24
N LEU A 60 14.24 -8.11 1.20
CA LEU A 60 14.39 -9.06 0.10
C LEU A 60 13.17 -9.12 -0.83
N ILE A 61 12.17 -8.25 -0.63
CA ILE A 61 11.02 -8.22 -1.52
C ILE A 61 11.36 -7.45 -2.80
N GLY A 62 10.83 -7.92 -3.93
CA GLY A 62 11.00 -7.26 -5.21
C GLY A 62 10.31 -5.90 -5.26
N PHE A 63 10.73 -5.06 -6.21
CA PHE A 63 10.01 -3.84 -6.55
C PHE A 63 8.57 -4.16 -6.98
N ASN A 64 7.62 -3.34 -6.51
CA ASN A 64 6.18 -3.53 -6.75
C ASN A 64 5.64 -4.89 -6.29
N TYR A 65 6.24 -5.44 -5.23
CA TYR A 65 5.79 -6.67 -4.58
C TYR A 65 5.58 -6.36 -3.11
N LEU A 66 4.46 -6.83 -2.55
CA LEU A 66 4.18 -6.70 -1.12
C LEU A 66 4.29 -8.06 -0.45
N PRO A 67 4.51 -8.13 0.87
CA PRO A 67 4.39 -9.37 1.60
C PRO A 67 2.99 -9.99 1.43
N GLY A 68 2.92 -11.33 1.43
CA GLY A 68 1.67 -12.07 1.20
C GLY A 68 0.52 -11.66 2.12
N TYR A 69 0.82 -11.26 3.36
CA TYR A 69 -0.18 -10.80 4.34
C TYR A 69 -0.81 -9.45 4.01
N CYS A 70 -0.27 -8.67 3.07
CA CYS A 70 -0.84 -7.39 2.62
C CYS A 70 -1.98 -7.56 1.60
N TYR A 71 -2.05 -8.72 0.93
CA TYR A 71 -3.07 -9.01 -0.09
C TYR A 71 -4.38 -9.47 0.57
N ASN A 72 -5.09 -8.50 1.14
CA ASN A 72 -6.29 -8.68 1.96
C ASN A 72 -7.46 -7.78 1.51
N GLY A 73 -7.49 -7.40 0.23
CA GLY A 73 -8.57 -6.61 -0.36
C GLY A 73 -8.37 -5.10 -0.17
N HIS A 74 -9.40 -4.43 0.37
CA HIS A 74 -9.49 -2.98 0.39
C HIS A 74 -8.38 -2.31 1.22
N ALA A 75 -7.83 -1.23 0.67
CA ALA A 75 -6.82 -0.36 1.24
C ALA A 75 -7.07 1.09 0.80
N ARG A 76 -6.44 2.06 1.48
CA ARG A 76 -6.61 3.49 1.19
C ARG A 76 -5.29 4.21 1.02
N ILE A 77 -5.10 4.84 -0.13
CA ILE A 77 -4.00 5.78 -0.38
C ILE A 77 -4.35 7.11 0.26
N ILE A 78 -3.45 7.65 1.09
CA ILE A 78 -3.66 8.90 1.81
C ILE A 78 -2.91 10.02 1.10
N MET A 79 -3.65 10.96 0.52
CA MET A 79 -3.14 12.17 -0.15
C MET A 79 -3.43 13.39 0.74
N PRO A 80 -2.80 14.55 0.49
CA PRO A 80 -2.99 15.74 1.32
C PRO A 80 -4.46 16.16 1.51
N GLU A 81 -5.24 16.14 0.44
CA GLU A 81 -6.63 16.62 0.44
C GLU A 81 -7.66 15.50 0.22
N THR A 82 -7.22 14.30 -0.13
CA THR A 82 -8.11 13.21 -0.56
C THR A 82 -7.61 11.85 -0.08
N SER A 83 -8.50 10.85 -0.12
CA SER A 83 -8.12 9.45 0.03
C SER A 83 -8.72 8.65 -1.12
N ASN A 84 -7.92 7.82 -1.75
CA ASN A 84 -8.37 6.96 -2.86
C ASN A 84 -8.39 5.51 -2.39
N ALA A 85 -9.44 4.78 -2.74
CA ALA A 85 -9.49 3.34 -2.54
C ALA A 85 -8.51 2.64 -3.49
N THR A 86 -7.85 1.61 -3.00
CA THR A 86 -7.06 0.67 -3.78
C THR A 86 -7.29 -0.74 -3.25
N TYR A 87 -6.99 -1.75 -4.05
CA TYR A 87 -7.32 -3.14 -3.75
C TYR A 87 -6.11 -4.03 -3.97
N PHE A 88 -5.78 -4.82 -2.94
CA PHE A 88 -4.74 -5.84 -2.98
C PHE A 88 -5.39 -7.23 -2.88
N GLY A 89 -5.91 -7.73 -4.00
CA GLY A 89 -6.49 -9.07 -4.08
C GLY A 89 -5.41 -10.14 -4.22
N ALA A 90 -5.74 -11.41 -3.89
CA ALA A 90 -4.81 -12.52 -4.09
C ALA A 90 -4.46 -12.72 -5.58
N ASP A 91 -5.37 -12.37 -6.47
CA ASP A 91 -5.24 -12.31 -7.92
C ASP A 91 -4.33 -11.16 -8.43
N SER A 92 -4.05 -10.18 -7.58
CA SER A 92 -3.12 -9.08 -7.89
C SER A 92 -1.65 -9.50 -7.80
N LEU A 93 -1.38 -10.69 -7.24
CA LEU A 93 -0.06 -11.31 -7.25
C LEU A 93 0.25 -11.81 -8.67
N LYS A 94 1.12 -11.10 -9.39
CA LYS A 94 1.74 -11.66 -10.60
C LYS A 94 2.83 -12.64 -10.16
N GLU A 95 2.49 -13.93 -10.10
CA GLU A 95 3.51 -14.97 -9.96
C GLU A 95 4.47 -14.88 -11.15
N LYS A 96 5.78 -14.85 -10.87
CA LYS A 96 6.78 -15.07 -11.93
C LYS A 96 6.70 -16.55 -12.30
N SER A 97 6.26 -16.82 -13.52
CA SER A 97 6.46 -18.11 -14.21
C SER A 97 7.95 -18.39 -14.41
#